data_AF-A0A2V9ZP71-F1
#
_entry.id   AF-A0A2V9ZP71-F1
#
_cell.length_a   1.000
_cell.length_b   1.000
_cell.length_c   1.000
_cell.angle_alpha   90.00
_cell.angle_beta   90.00
_cell.angle_gamma   90.00
#
_symmetry.space_group_name_H-M   'P 1'
#
loop_
_entity.id
_entity.type
_entity.pdbx_description
1 polymer ?
#
loop_
_entity_poly.entity_id
_entity_poly.type
_entity_poly.pdbx_seq_one_letter_code
_entity_poly.pdbx_strand_id
1 'polypeptide(L)'
;DFKTVFLQEPSDQETGNSLRPVDWSADSRRLLLELAEWQYETPAITRSILIYDSRNGTFQQPDLAQVFRKQFRIECSLDIHVTGLTPEGKIIFETQPLSPEEEEVLSLPSCSRKKEIYEMDRTTETIIALPNSPKLQRNAKIEPPPAK
;
A
#
# COMPACT_ATOMS: atom_id res chain seq x y z
N ASP A 1 21.50 -9.42 -19.09
CA ASP A 1 21.97 -8.30 -18.25
C ASP A 1 20.92 -7.91 -17.23
N PHE A 2 21.34 -7.63 -16.00
CA PHE A 2 20.48 -7.14 -14.93
C PHE A 2 20.50 -5.60 -14.93
N LYS A 3 19.35 -4.97 -14.71
CA LYS A 3 19.23 -3.51 -14.62
C LYS A 3 18.44 -3.13 -13.37
N THR A 4 18.97 -2.20 -12.58
CA THR A 4 18.24 -1.59 -11.47
C THR A 4 17.12 -0.71 -12.04
N VAL A 5 15.89 -0.98 -11.61
CA VAL A 5 14.67 -0.27 -12.07
C VAL A 5 13.98 0.49 -10.93
N PHE A 6 14.36 0.21 -9.68
CA PHE A 6 13.92 0.92 -8.49
C PHE A 6 15.07 0.97 -7.49
N LEU A 7 15.26 2.14 -6.90
CA LEU A 7 16.18 2.37 -5.79
C LEU A 7 15.48 3.33 -4.84
N GLN A 8 15.28 2.88 -3.61
CA GLN A 8 14.90 3.76 -2.51
C GLN A 8 16.21 4.32 -1.94
N GLU A 9 16.42 5.62 -2.08
CA GLU A 9 17.59 6.28 -1.53
C GLU A 9 17.53 6.26 0.00
N PRO A 10 18.65 5.99 0.69
CA PRO A 10 18.69 6.11 2.15
C PRO A 10 18.29 7.52 2.58
N SER A 11 17.47 7.64 3.61
CA SER A 11 17.24 8.91 4.29
C SER A 11 17.98 8.92 5.63
N ASP A 12 18.32 10.11 6.13
CA ASP A 12 18.95 10.25 7.46
C ASP A 12 18.01 9.79 8.60
N GLN A 13 16.72 9.61 8.29
CA GLN A 13 15.67 9.27 9.22
C GLN A 13 15.38 7.76 9.21
N GLU A 14 15.22 7.13 8.05
CA GLU A 14 14.82 5.73 7.93
C GLU A 14 16.04 4.83 7.72
N THR A 15 16.42 4.12 8.78
CA THR A 15 17.64 3.29 8.82
C THR A 15 17.41 1.86 8.33
N GLY A 16 16.16 1.45 8.11
CA GLY A 16 15.81 0.10 7.64
C GLY A 16 14.66 0.13 6.63
N ASN A 17 14.69 -0.80 5.68
CA ASN A 17 13.61 -0.98 4.73
C ASN A 17 13.38 -2.45 4.38
N SER A 18 12.20 -2.75 3.85
CA SER A 18 11.85 -4.05 3.29
C SER A 18 10.98 -3.86 2.06
N LEU A 19 11.10 -4.79 1.12
CA LEU A 19 10.28 -4.83 -0.08
C LEU A 19 9.61 -6.20 -0.19
N ARG A 20 8.28 -6.23 -0.16
CA ARG A 20 7.48 -7.45 -0.21
C ARG A 20 6.68 -7.52 -1.50
N PRO A 21 6.92 -8.50 -2.39
CA PRO A 21 6.02 -8.81 -3.50
C PRO A 21 4.66 -9.25 -2.97
N VAL A 22 3.59 -8.62 -3.47
CA VAL A 22 2.22 -8.88 -3.01
C VAL A 22 1.46 -9.68 -4.05
N ASP A 23 1.40 -9.21 -5.30
CA ASP A 23 0.61 -9.85 -6.35
C ASP A 23 1.06 -9.40 -7.76
N TRP A 24 0.68 -10.16 -8.79
CA TRP A 24 0.83 -9.80 -10.20
C TRP A 24 -0.55 -9.51 -10.80
N SER A 25 -0.66 -8.59 -11.75
CA SER A 25 -1.90 -8.36 -12.53
C SER A 25 -2.19 -9.48 -13.55
N ALA A 26 -3.45 -9.64 -13.96
CA ALA A 26 -3.88 -10.80 -14.77
C ALA A 26 -3.17 -10.86 -16.12
N ASP A 27 -2.87 -9.69 -16.67
CA ASP A 27 -2.13 -9.52 -17.92
C ASP A 27 -0.60 -9.69 -17.74
N SER A 28 -0.13 -10.08 -16.55
CA SER A 28 1.29 -10.22 -16.19
C SER A 28 2.12 -8.93 -16.39
N ARG A 29 1.46 -7.78 -16.49
CA ARG A 29 2.13 -6.50 -16.76
C ARG A 29 2.59 -5.82 -15.49
N ARG A 30 1.85 -5.95 -14.40
CA ARG A 30 2.06 -5.17 -13.18
C ARG A 30 2.40 -6.07 -12.02
N LEU A 31 3.44 -5.72 -11.30
CA LEU A 31 3.80 -6.33 -10.03
C LEU A 31 3.51 -5.33 -8.90
N LEU A 32 2.61 -5.72 -8.00
CA LEU A 32 2.26 -4.98 -6.80
C LEU A 32 3.23 -5.36 -5.68
N LEU A 33 3.77 -4.34 -5.02
CA LEU A 33 4.78 -4.43 -4.00
C LEU A 33 4.36 -3.56 -2.81
N GLU A 34 4.76 -3.98 -1.62
CA GLU A 34 4.69 -3.19 -0.39
C GLU A 34 6.12 -2.84 0.01
N LEU A 35 6.40 -1.53 0.08
CA LEU A 35 7.62 -0.99 0.65
C LEU A 35 7.32 -0.63 2.11
N ALA A 36 8.15 -1.09 3.03
CA ALA A 36 8.12 -0.64 4.42
C ALA A 36 9.46 0.00 4.77
N GLU A 37 9.43 1.14 5.42
CA GLU A 37 10.59 1.91 5.86
C GLU A 37 10.41 2.23 7.36
N TRP A 38 11.48 2.12 8.14
CA TRP A 38 11.42 2.36 9.58
C TRP A 38 12.76 2.85 10.12
N GLN A 39 12.71 3.52 11.26
CA GLN A 39 13.91 3.83 12.02
C GLN A 39 14.20 2.71 13.03
N TYR A 40 15.48 2.51 13.33
CA TYR A 40 15.89 1.55 14.34
C TYR A 40 15.30 1.95 15.69
N GLU A 41 14.78 0.97 16.44
CA GLU A 41 14.14 1.17 17.76
C GLU A 41 12.95 2.13 17.79
N THR A 42 12.33 2.45 16.64
CA THR A 42 11.07 3.20 16.62
C THR A 42 9.86 2.30 16.37
N PRO A 43 8.72 2.57 17.02
CA PRO A 43 7.48 1.81 16.80
C PRO A 43 6.86 2.09 15.42
N ALA A 44 7.10 3.26 14.84
CA ALA A 44 6.51 3.67 13.57
C ALA A 44 7.18 2.99 12.37
N ILE A 45 6.34 2.49 11.46
CA ILE A 45 6.74 1.94 10.16
C ILE A 45 5.95 2.66 9.09
N THR A 46 6.65 3.36 8.19
CA THR A 46 6.07 3.94 6.99
C THR A 46 5.85 2.83 5.97
N ARG A 47 4.61 2.60 5.54
CA ARG A 47 4.29 1.62 4.49
C ARG A 47 3.74 2.32 3.25
N SER A 48 4.30 1.97 2.10
CA SER A 48 3.99 2.53 0.79
C SER A 48 3.57 1.45 -0.19
N ILE A 49 2.69 1.83 -1.12
CA ILE A 49 2.29 0.98 -2.24
C ILE A 49 3.22 1.25 -3.42
N LEU A 50 3.79 0.20 -4.00
CA LEU A 50 4.60 0.28 -5.21
C LEU A 50 4.00 -0.58 -6.33
N ILE A 51 3.92 -0.02 -7.53
CA ILE A 51 3.49 -0.76 -8.72
C ILE A 51 4.59 -0.69 -9.77
N TYR A 52 5.16 -1.85 -10.10
CA TYR A 52 6.10 -2.00 -11.21
C TYR A 52 5.36 -2.34 -12.51
N ASP A 53 5.64 -1.62 -13.59
CA ASP A 53 5.20 -1.96 -14.95
C ASP A 53 6.34 -2.70 -15.68
N SER A 54 6.17 -4.02 -15.88
CA SER A 54 7.17 -4.90 -16.48
C SER A 54 7.43 -4.61 -17.96
N ARG A 55 6.49 -3.93 -18.65
CA ARG A 55 6.64 -3.58 -20.06
C ARG A 55 7.52 -2.35 -20.24
N ASN A 56 7.36 -1.37 -19.37
CA ASN A 56 8.06 -0.09 -19.48
C ASN A 56 9.29 0.01 -18.56
N GLY A 57 9.39 -0.88 -17.56
CA GLY A 57 10.46 -0.84 -16.57
C GLY A 57 10.32 0.35 -15.61
N THR A 58 9.09 0.78 -15.30
CA THR A 58 8.79 1.99 -14.52
C THR A 58 8.02 1.65 -13.24
N PHE A 59 8.16 2.49 -12.22
CA PHE A 59 7.41 2.38 -10.96
C PHE A 59 6.38 3.51 -10.81
N GLN A 60 5.31 3.20 -10.10
CA GLN A 60 4.34 4.16 -9.59
C GLN A 60 4.25 3.98 -8.07
N GLN A 61 4.28 5.08 -7.34
CA GLN A 61 4.14 5.12 -5.89
C GLN A 61 3.05 6.15 -5.54
N PRO A 62 1.81 5.71 -5.27
CA PRO A 62 0.74 6.62 -4.88
C PRO A 62 1.09 7.38 -3.60
N ASP A 63 0.75 8.68 -3.56
CA ASP A 63 0.96 9.51 -2.37
C ASP A 63 -0.16 9.28 -1.35
N LEU A 64 0.04 8.29 -0.48
CA LEU A 64 -0.96 7.88 0.52
C LEU A 64 -1.33 9.00 1.49
N ALA A 65 -0.39 9.88 1.85
CA ALA A 65 -0.68 11.02 2.70
C ALA A 65 -1.68 11.96 2.01
N GLN A 66 -1.48 12.26 0.73
CA GLN A 66 -2.42 13.04 -0.05
C GLN A 66 -3.77 12.31 -0.23
N VAL A 67 -3.76 11.00 -0.45
CA VAL A 67 -4.99 10.19 -0.55
C VAL A 67 -5.82 10.28 0.72
N PHE A 68 -5.20 10.04 1.88
CA PHE A 68 -5.87 10.10 3.18
C PHE A 68 -6.35 11.52 3.48
N ARG A 69 -5.53 12.54 3.24
CA ARG A 69 -5.96 13.94 3.40
C ARG A 69 -7.19 14.27 2.56
N LYS A 70 -7.24 13.83 1.30
CA LYS A 70 -8.40 14.04 0.42
C LYS A 70 -9.65 13.32 0.95
N GLN A 71 -9.49 12.09 1.45
CA GLN A 71 -10.59 11.26 1.94
C GLN A 71 -11.16 11.77 3.27
N PHE A 72 -10.30 12.02 4.26
CA PHE A 72 -10.70 12.34 5.63
C PHE A 72 -10.76 13.84 5.92
N ARG A 73 -10.28 14.69 5.00
CA ARG A 73 -10.29 16.16 5.11
C ARG A 73 -9.48 16.71 6.28
N ILE A 74 -8.55 15.92 6.80
CA ILE A 74 -7.60 16.27 7.86
C ILE A 74 -6.21 15.74 7.48
N GLU A 75 -5.16 16.32 8.05
CA GLU A 75 -3.82 15.70 8.02
C GLU A 75 -3.82 14.56 9.03
N CYS A 76 -3.67 13.33 8.55
CA CYS A 76 -3.71 12.11 9.35
C CYS A 76 -3.02 10.97 8.61
N SER A 77 -2.75 9.86 9.30
CA SER A 77 -2.21 8.65 8.71
C SER A 77 -2.91 7.39 9.23
N LEU A 78 -2.63 6.25 8.61
CA LEU A 78 -3.08 4.92 9.01
C LEU A 78 -1.94 3.95 8.75
N ASP A 79 -1.83 2.91 9.58
CA ASP A 79 -0.99 1.77 9.20
C ASP A 79 -1.67 1.02 8.05
N ILE A 80 -0.93 0.67 7.00
CA ILE A 80 -1.46 0.01 5.81
C ILE A 80 -0.84 -1.37 5.58
N HIS A 81 -1.63 -2.31 5.09
CA HIS A 81 -1.16 -3.60 4.59
C HIS A 81 -1.75 -3.90 3.24
N VAL A 82 -0.90 -4.01 2.23
CA VAL A 82 -1.32 -4.27 0.86
C VAL A 82 -1.64 -5.76 0.71
N THR A 83 -2.85 -6.06 0.24
CA THR A 83 -3.37 -7.45 0.19
C THR A 83 -3.39 -8.04 -1.21
N GLY A 84 -3.58 -7.22 -2.26
CA GLY A 84 -3.53 -7.70 -3.64
C GLY A 84 -4.18 -6.77 -4.66
N LEU A 85 -4.42 -7.30 -5.86
CA LEU A 85 -5.14 -6.62 -6.93
C LEU A 85 -6.54 -7.22 -7.12
N THR A 86 -7.50 -6.42 -7.56
CA THR A 86 -8.74 -6.94 -8.15
C THR A 86 -8.49 -7.41 -9.59
N PRO A 87 -9.41 -8.18 -10.21
CA PRO A 87 -9.32 -8.53 -11.64
C PRO A 87 -9.23 -7.32 -12.57
N GLU A 88 -9.81 -6.18 -12.17
CA GLU A 88 -9.75 -4.91 -12.91
C GLU A 88 -8.42 -4.16 -12.67
N GLY A 89 -7.55 -4.68 -11.80
CA GLY A 89 -6.25 -4.11 -11.48
C GLY A 89 -6.31 -2.95 -10.49
N LYS A 90 -7.39 -2.83 -9.70
CA LYS A 90 -7.45 -1.92 -8.56
C LYS A 90 -6.70 -2.52 -7.37
N ILE A 91 -6.20 -1.66 -6.49
CA ILE A 91 -5.33 -2.07 -5.38
C ILE A 91 -6.19 -2.23 -4.13
N ILE A 92 -6.06 -3.37 -3.47
CA ILE A 92 -6.72 -3.62 -2.19
C ILE A 92 -5.68 -3.57 -1.08
N PHE A 93 -6.00 -2.82 -0.03
CA PHE A 93 -5.20 -2.76 1.18
C PHE A 93 -6.09 -2.62 2.40
N GLU A 94 -5.60 -3.16 3.51
CA GLU A 94 -6.18 -3.03 4.83
C GLU A 94 -5.53 -1.85 5.53
N THR A 95 -6.30 -1.16 6.36
CA THR A 95 -5.80 -0.10 7.22
C THR A 95 -6.08 -0.42 8.67
N GLN A 96 -5.18 -0.01 9.57
CA GLN A 96 -5.37 -0.07 11.01
C GLN A 96 -5.11 1.31 11.62
N PRO A 97 -5.75 1.64 12.75
CA PRO A 97 -5.40 2.82 13.49
C PRO A 97 -3.95 2.76 13.93
N LEU A 98 -3.27 3.91 13.92
CA LEU A 98 -1.96 4.04 14.54
C LEU A 98 -2.07 3.80 16.06
N SER A 99 -1.03 3.22 16.65
CA SER A 99 -0.87 3.17 18.10
C SER A 99 -0.54 4.58 18.65
N PRO A 100 -0.76 4.83 19.95
CA PRO A 100 -0.39 6.11 20.56
C PRO A 100 1.10 6.46 20.36
N GLU A 101 1.98 5.47 20.42
CA GLU A 101 3.41 5.64 20.21
C GLU A 101 3.74 5.98 18.74
N GLU A 102 3.01 5.39 17.79
CA GLU A 102 3.16 5.73 16.36
C GLU A 102 2.66 7.14 16.06
N GLU A 103 1.53 7.57 16.63
CA GLU A 103 1.01 8.93 16.48
C GLU A 103 2.00 9.98 17.01
N GLU A 104 2.67 9.69 18.13
CA GLU A 104 3.71 10.56 18.71
C GLU A 104 4.92 10.69 17.77
N VAL A 105 5.45 9.56 17.30
CA VAL A 105 6.62 9.54 16.41
C VAL A 105 6.34 10.22 15.07
N LEU A 106 5.17 9.93 14.47
CA LEU A 106 4.77 10.52 13.19
C LEU A 106 4.25 11.95 13.31
N SER A 107 3.94 12.41 14.53
CA SER A 107 3.27 13.69 14.79
C SER A 107 1.98 13.86 13.96
N LEU A 108 1.26 12.76 13.73
CA LEU A 108 0.01 12.70 12.96
C LEU A 108 -1.02 11.84 13.69
N PRO A 109 -2.28 12.27 13.79
CA PRO A 109 -3.33 11.43 14.34
C PRO A 109 -3.71 10.31 13.38
N SER A 110 -4.26 9.23 13.92
CA SER A 110 -4.89 8.19 13.12
C SER A 110 -6.15 8.72 12.41
N CYS A 111 -6.30 8.44 11.10
CA CYS A 111 -7.48 8.87 10.34
C CYS A 111 -8.79 8.19 10.76
N SER A 112 -8.70 6.99 11.37
CA SER A 112 -9.83 6.16 11.77
C SER A 112 -9.50 5.43 13.08
N ARG A 113 -10.54 4.95 13.78
CA ARG A 113 -10.42 4.20 15.04
C ARG A 113 -10.69 2.70 14.89
N LYS A 114 -10.94 2.25 13.66
CA LYS A 114 -11.26 0.86 13.35
C LYS A 114 -10.44 0.40 12.15
N LYS A 115 -10.30 -0.91 12.03
CA LYS A 115 -9.73 -1.52 10.83
C LYS A 115 -10.72 -1.41 9.68
N GLU A 116 -10.21 -1.08 8.50
CA GLU A 116 -11.02 -0.93 7.29
C GLU A 116 -10.27 -1.52 6.09
N ILE A 117 -11.01 -1.85 5.04
CA ILE A 117 -10.46 -2.31 3.77
C ILE A 117 -10.77 -1.23 2.75
N TYR A 118 -9.77 -0.84 1.96
CA TYR A 118 -9.94 0.11 0.89
C TYR A 118 -9.60 -0.51 -0.46
N GLU A 119 -10.39 -0.11 -1.46
CA GLU A 119 -10.05 -0.26 -2.85
C GLU A 119 -9.55 1.09 -3.38
N MET A 120 -8.38 1.09 -4.01
CA MET A 120 -7.80 2.27 -4.67
C MET A 120 -7.81 2.11 -6.18
N ASP A 121 -8.31 3.13 -6.86
CA ASP A 121 -8.02 3.34 -8.27
C ASP A 121 -6.63 3.96 -8.41
N ARG A 122 -5.73 3.25 -9.10
CA ARG A 122 -4.34 3.65 -9.23
C ARG A 122 -4.15 4.88 -10.14
N THR A 123 -5.09 5.18 -11.02
CA THR A 123 -4.98 6.30 -11.96
C THR A 123 -5.44 7.60 -11.31
N THR A 124 -6.53 7.55 -10.55
CA THR A 124 -7.10 8.73 -9.88
C THR A 124 -6.62 8.88 -8.44
N GLU A 125 -5.97 7.86 -7.88
CA GLU A 125 -5.56 7.77 -6.48
C GLU A 125 -6.73 8.03 -5.51
N THR A 126 -7.92 7.57 -5.90
CA THR A 126 -9.12 7.68 -5.06
C THR A 126 -9.38 6.36 -4.37
N ILE A 127 -9.78 6.42 -3.10
CA ILE A 127 -10.09 5.24 -2.28
C ILE A 127 -11.57 5.14 -1.98
N ILE A 128 -12.06 3.91 -1.90
CA ILE A 128 -13.43 3.59 -1.50
C ILE A 128 -13.35 2.52 -0.41
N ALA A 129 -14.03 2.74 0.71
CA ALA A 129 -14.12 1.75 1.79
C ALA A 129 -14.99 0.57 1.34
N LEU A 130 -14.50 -0.64 1.59
CA LEU A 130 -15.21 -1.88 1.29
C LEU A 130 -15.77 -2.51 2.58
N PRO A 131 -17.00 -3.07 2.54
CA PRO A 131 -17.59 -3.72 3.70
C PRO A 131 -16.96 -5.08 4.01
N ASN A 132 -16.38 -5.76 3.01
CA ASN A 132 -15.73 -7.06 3.12
C ASN A 132 -14.56 -7.12 2.13
N SER A 133 -13.63 -8.05 2.34
CA SER A 133 -12.54 -8.31 1.40
C SER A 133 -13.12 -8.73 0.03
N PRO A 134 -12.76 -8.03 -1.05
CA PRO A 134 -13.23 -8.38 -2.39
C PRO A 134 -12.52 -9.64 -2.89
N LYS A 135 -12.97 -10.16 -4.03
CA LYS A 135 -12.21 -11.19 -4.73
C LYS A 135 -10.86 -10.62 -5.15
N LEU A 136 -9.82 -11.21 -4.61
CA LEU A 136 -8.47 -10.87 -5.00
C LEU A 136 -8.05 -11.74 -6.18
N GLN A 137 -7.13 -11.18 -6.93
CA GLN A 137 -6.25 -11.93 -7.75
C GLN A 137 -5.08 -12.45 -6.90
N ARG A 138 -4.53 -13.60 -7.28
CA ARG A 138 -3.31 -14.16 -6.71
C ARG A 138 -2.44 -14.71 -7.82
N ASN A 139 -1.21 -14.23 -7.92
CA ASN A 139 -0.19 -14.76 -8.82
C ASN A 139 -0.69 -14.84 -10.27
N ALA A 140 -1.26 -13.73 -10.78
CA ALA A 140 -1.86 -13.66 -12.12
C ALA A 140 -3.11 -14.55 -12.35
N LYS A 141 -3.73 -15.12 -11.29
CA LYS A 141 -4.95 -15.94 -11.36
C LYS A 141 -6.08 -15.34 -10.53
N ILE A 142 -7.30 -15.38 -11.05
CA ILE A 142 -8.49 -14.92 -10.32
C ILE A 142 -8.90 -15.99 -9.31
N GLU A 143 -8.97 -15.66 -8.01
CA GLU A 143 -9.46 -16.61 -7.02
C GLU A 143 -10.99 -16.80 -7.12
N PRO A 144 -11.50 -18.03 -6.95
CA PRO A 144 -12.92 -18.24 -6.74
C PRO A 144 -13.38 -17.57 -5.43
N PRO A 145 -14.67 -17.17 -5.31
CA PRO A 145 -15.19 -16.60 -4.06
C PRO A 145 -15.00 -17.58 -2.90
N PRO A 146 -14.85 -17.09 -1.65
CA PRO A 146 -14.90 -17.95 -0.48
C PRO A 146 -16.20 -18.74 -0.47
N ALA A 147 -16.11 -20.05 -0.21
CA ALA A 147 -17.28 -20.92 -0.10
C ALA A 147 -18.17 -20.44 1.06
N LYS A 148 -19.49 -20.40 0.82
CA LYS A 148 -20.49 -20.06 1.83
C LYS A 148 -20.59 -21.13 2.91
#